data_AF-A0A6J6GI04-F1
#
_entry.id   AF-A0A6J6GI04-F1
#
_cell.length_a   1.000
_cell.length_b   1.000
_cell.length_c   1.000
_cell.angle_alpha   90.00
_cell.angle_beta   90.00
_cell.angle_gamma   90.00
#
_symmetry.space_group_name_H-M   'P 1'
#
loop_
_entity.id
_entity.type
_entity.pdbx_description
1 polymer ?
#
loop_
_entity_poly.entity_id
_entity_poly.type
_entity_poly.pdbx_seq_one_letter_code
_entity_poly.pdbx_strand_id
1 'polypeptide(L)'
;MKARLGVSVGVIISDTFGRPWRKGLTDVAIGVAGVAAVVDLRGTPDALGRVMQVTEVCAADEIASAAELVMGKSSGVPVAVVRGVDPSWFRESSMREIVRPPNEDLFR
;
A
#
# COMPACT_ATOMS: atom_id res chain seq x y z
N MET A 1 2.07 1.35 19.32
CA MET A 1 1.25 2.54 19.64
C MET A 1 0.10 2.21 20.58
N LYS A 2 -0.78 1.26 20.26
CA LYS A 2 -1.94 0.87 21.09
C LYS A 2 -1.63 0.72 22.59
N ALA A 3 -0.61 -0.04 22.96
CA ALA A 3 -0.24 -0.27 24.36
C ALA A 3 0.28 0.99 25.10
N ARG A 4 0.87 1.96 24.40
CA ARG A 4 1.50 3.15 25.00
C ARG A 4 0.64 4.40 24.91
N LEU A 5 -0.19 4.52 23.88
CA LEU A 5 -0.92 5.73 23.51
C LEU A 5 -2.43 5.49 23.36
N GLY A 6 -2.91 4.25 23.43
CA GLY A 6 -4.33 3.92 23.23
C GLY A 6 -4.85 4.07 21.78
N VAL A 7 -3.98 4.44 20.84
CA VAL A 7 -4.35 4.66 19.43
C VAL A 7 -4.04 3.44 18.57
N SER A 8 -5.00 3.05 17.75
CA SER A 8 -4.84 2.06 16.68
C SER A 8 -4.36 2.77 15.41
N VAL A 9 -3.31 2.26 14.78
CA VAL A 9 -2.76 2.78 13.51
C VAL A 9 -2.49 1.63 12.57
N GLY A 10 -2.62 1.90 11.27
CA GLY A 10 -2.02 1.07 10.24
C GLY A 10 -0.52 1.34 10.17
N VAL A 11 0.26 0.31 9.88
CA VAL A 11 1.71 0.40 9.73
C VAL A 11 2.09 -0.24 8.41
N ILE A 12 2.89 0.48 7.61
CA ILE A 12 3.52 -0.02 6.40
C ILE A 12 5.03 0.14 6.57
N ILE A 13 5.78 -0.89 6.21
CA ILE A 13 7.23 -0.84 6.08
C ILE A 13 7.53 -0.78 4.60
N SER A 14 8.32 0.19 4.16
CA SER A 14 8.70 0.36 2.76
C SER A 14 10.17 0.06 2.51
N ASP A 15 10.49 -0.23 1.25
CA ASP A 15 11.86 -0.27 0.74
C ASP A 15 11.90 0.23 -0.71
N THR A 16 13.07 0.68 -1.15
CA THR A 16 13.28 1.32 -2.44
C THR A 16 13.48 0.30 -3.55
N PHE A 17 12.58 0.30 -4.52
CA PHE A 17 12.57 -0.65 -5.64
C PHE A 17 12.73 0.04 -6.99
N GLY A 18 13.45 -0.62 -7.90
CA GLY A 18 13.28 -0.42 -9.34
C GLY A 18 12.04 -1.15 -9.83
N ARG A 19 11.54 -0.83 -11.01
CA ARG A 19 10.38 -1.52 -11.60
C ARG A 19 10.49 -1.63 -13.11
N PRO A 20 9.96 -2.71 -13.72
CA PRO A 20 10.04 -2.92 -15.16
C PRO A 20 9.58 -1.71 -15.97
N TRP A 21 10.28 -1.47 -17.09
CA TRP A 21 9.94 -0.48 -18.11
C TRP A 21 9.99 1.00 -17.69
N ARG A 22 10.49 1.33 -16.50
CA ARG A 22 10.58 2.72 -16.01
C ARG A 22 11.96 3.04 -15.44
N LYS A 23 12.41 4.28 -15.66
CA LYS A 23 13.61 4.84 -15.01
C LYS A 23 13.25 5.36 -13.62
N GLY A 24 14.23 5.35 -12.72
CA GLY A 24 14.09 5.82 -11.35
C GLY A 24 13.62 4.73 -10.39
N LEU A 25 13.74 5.03 -9.09
CA LEU A 25 13.33 4.16 -8.00
C LEU A 25 12.08 4.76 -7.33
N THR A 26 11.30 3.91 -6.68
CA THR A 26 10.15 4.30 -5.85
C THR A 26 10.05 3.35 -4.67
N ASP A 27 9.50 3.80 -3.57
CA ASP A 27 9.26 2.91 -2.44
C ASP A 27 7.99 2.07 -2.66
N VAL A 28 8.08 0.80 -2.29
CA VAL A 28 6.97 -0.17 -2.27
C VAL A 28 6.83 -0.75 -0.87
N ALA A 29 5.67 -1.30 -0.55
CA ALA A 29 5.45 -1.97 0.73
C ALA A 29 6.18 -3.32 0.76
N ILE A 30 6.93 -3.57 1.83
CA ILE A 30 7.53 -4.87 2.17
C ILE A 30 6.94 -5.48 3.45
N GLY A 31 6.12 -4.71 4.18
CA GLY A 31 5.35 -5.17 5.33
C GLY A 31 4.13 -4.29 5.55
N VAL A 32 3.03 -4.88 6.04
CA VAL A 32 1.76 -4.18 6.28
C VAL A 32 1.03 -4.81 7.48
N ALA A 33 0.43 -3.97 8.34
CA ALA A 33 -0.40 -4.40 9.47
C ALA A 33 -1.45 -3.34 9.81
N GLY A 34 -2.68 -3.77 10.14
CA GLY A 34 -3.76 -2.88 10.60
C GLY A 34 -4.31 -1.91 9.55
N VAL A 35 -3.99 -2.10 8.27
CA VAL A 35 -4.54 -1.36 7.12
C VAL A 35 -4.56 -2.27 5.89
N ALA A 36 -5.55 -2.12 5.01
CA ALA A 36 -5.68 -2.88 3.78
C ALA A 36 -4.41 -2.76 2.92
N ALA A 37 -3.91 -3.89 2.45
CA ALA A 37 -2.79 -3.93 1.52
C ALA A 37 -3.30 -3.66 0.10
N VAL A 38 -4.35 -4.40 -0.28
CA VAL A 38 -5.12 -4.20 -1.50
C VAL A 38 -6.56 -3.85 -1.16
N VAL A 39 -7.11 -2.88 -1.89
CA VAL A 39 -8.52 -2.49 -1.87
C VAL A 39 -9.17 -3.04 -3.14
N ASP A 40 -10.02 -4.04 -2.97
CA ASP A 40 -10.78 -4.65 -4.07
C ASP A 40 -12.02 -3.80 -4.37
N LEU A 41 -12.06 -3.18 -5.54
CA LEU A 41 -13.17 -2.39 -6.02
C LEU A 41 -14.02 -3.15 -7.05
N ARG A 42 -13.70 -4.41 -7.34
CA ARG A 42 -14.50 -5.24 -8.26
C ARG A 42 -15.91 -5.41 -7.73
N GLY A 43 -16.89 -5.39 -8.63
CA GLY A 43 -18.30 -5.45 -8.26
C GLY A 43 -18.89 -4.13 -7.75
N THR A 44 -18.08 -3.10 -7.54
CA THR A 44 -18.57 -1.77 -7.12
C THR A 44 -18.78 -0.83 -8.32
N PRO A 45 -19.73 0.13 -8.26
CA PRO A 45 -19.97 1.07 -9.34
C PRO A 45 -18.88 2.14 -9.42
N ASP A 46 -18.50 2.51 -10.64
CA ASP A 46 -17.69 3.69 -10.93
C ASP A 46 -18.53 5.00 -10.84
N ALA A 47 -17.88 6.14 -11.12
CA ALA A 47 -18.53 7.46 -11.09
C ALA A 47 -19.72 7.61 -12.07
N LEU A 48 -19.84 6.74 -13.07
CA LEU A 48 -20.94 6.71 -14.04
C LEU A 48 -21.90 5.53 -13.80
N GLY A 49 -21.79 4.83 -12.67
CA GLY A 49 -22.64 3.71 -12.30
C GLY A 49 -22.28 2.38 -12.98
N ARG A 50 -21.16 2.28 -13.69
CA ARG A 50 -20.73 1.04 -14.34
C ARG A 50 -19.96 0.17 -13.36
N VAL A 51 -20.23 -1.13 -13.34
CA VAL A 51 -19.56 -2.06 -12.42
C VAL A 51 -18.11 -2.28 -12.83
N MET A 52 -17.18 -1.98 -11.92
CA MET A 52 -15.76 -2.27 -12.10
C MET A 52 -15.51 -3.78 -12.07
N GLN A 53 -14.78 -4.29 -13.07
CA GLN A 53 -14.57 -5.74 -13.26
C GLN A 53 -13.22 -6.24 -12.75
N VAL A 54 -12.17 -5.42 -12.80
CA VAL A 54 -10.77 -5.83 -12.54
C VAL A 54 -10.04 -4.92 -11.57
N THR A 55 -10.72 -3.91 -11.03
CA THR A 55 -10.07 -2.82 -10.30
C THR A 55 -9.70 -3.24 -8.90
N GLU A 56 -8.42 -3.49 -8.68
CA GLU A 56 -7.79 -3.66 -7.37
C GLU A 56 -6.74 -2.56 -7.20
N VAL A 57 -6.77 -1.87 -6.07
CA VAL A 57 -5.82 -0.80 -5.75
C VAL A 57 -4.85 -1.30 -4.70
N CYS A 58 -3.55 -1.33 -5.02
CA CYS A 58 -2.50 -1.64 -4.05
C CYS A 58 -2.25 -0.41 -3.15
N ALA A 59 -3.18 -0.16 -2.23
CA ALA A 59 -3.16 1.01 -1.35
C ALA A 59 -1.86 1.10 -0.53
N ALA A 60 -1.29 -0.04 -0.12
CA ALA A 60 -0.03 -0.04 0.62
C ALA A 60 1.16 0.49 -0.20
N ASP A 61 1.27 0.13 -1.49
CA ASP A 61 2.32 0.65 -2.37
C ASP A 61 2.12 2.13 -2.69
N GLU A 62 0.87 2.57 -2.89
CA GLU A 62 0.58 3.99 -3.11
C GLU A 62 0.97 4.84 -1.90
N ILE A 63 0.64 4.37 -0.69
CA ILE A 63 1.00 5.04 0.56
C ILE A 63 2.53 5.03 0.76
N ALA A 64 3.19 3.90 0.52
CA ALA A 64 4.65 3.78 0.63
C ALA A 64 5.36 4.76 -0.34
N SER A 65 4.94 4.78 -1.60
CA SER A 65 5.49 5.69 -2.60
C SER A 65 5.25 7.15 -2.26
N ALA A 66 4.08 7.52 -1.72
CA ALA A 66 3.81 8.90 -1.32
C ALA A 66 4.60 9.32 -0.08
N ALA A 67 4.74 8.42 0.90
CA ALA A 67 5.51 8.66 2.12
C ALA A 67 6.99 8.93 1.80
N GLU A 68 7.55 8.23 0.83
CA GLU A 68 8.95 8.42 0.41
C GLU A 68 9.26 9.84 -0.07
N LEU A 69 8.30 10.55 -0.65
CA LEU A 69 8.52 11.94 -1.10
C LEU A 69 8.81 12.90 0.05
N VAL A 70 8.26 12.64 1.24
CA VAL A 70 8.48 13.47 2.45
C VAL A 70 9.57 12.92 3.35
N MET A 71 9.80 11.60 3.31
CA MET A 71 10.96 10.99 3.96
C MET A 71 12.22 11.44 3.23
N GLY A 72 12.30 11.28 1.91
CA GLY A 72 13.49 11.56 1.11
C GLY A 72 14.59 10.50 1.30
N LYS A 73 15.38 10.24 0.25
CA LYS A 73 16.34 9.13 0.22
C LYS A 73 17.53 9.25 1.18
N SER A 74 17.93 10.48 1.51
CA SER A 74 19.18 10.74 2.27
C SER A 74 19.00 11.81 3.35
N SER A 75 17.77 12.13 3.71
CA SER A 75 17.42 13.19 4.67
C SER A 75 17.61 12.77 6.14
N GLY A 76 17.75 11.46 6.40
CA GLY A 76 17.71 10.91 7.75
C GLY A 76 16.31 10.89 8.37
N VAL A 77 15.24 10.99 7.58
CA VAL A 77 13.84 10.91 8.04
C VAL A 77 13.27 9.51 7.73
N PRO A 78 13.19 8.59 8.72
CA PRO A 78 12.84 7.18 8.46
C PRO A 78 11.35 6.87 8.58
N VAL A 79 10.51 7.83 8.98
CA VAL A 79 9.08 7.62 9.24
C VAL A 79 8.28 8.83 8.78
N ALA A 80 7.20 8.57 8.04
CA ALA A 80 6.16 9.54 7.72
C ALA A 80 4.81 9.11 8.34
N VAL A 81 3.95 10.09 8.61
CA VAL A 81 2.57 9.85 9.07
C VAL A 81 1.60 10.31 7.99
N VAL A 82 0.87 9.36 7.41
CA VAL A 82 -0.19 9.63 6.45
C VAL A 82 -1.53 9.66 7.18
N ARG A 83 -2.35 10.69 6.91
CA ARG A 83 -3.67 10.90 7.52
C ARG A 83 -4.71 11.20 6.44
N GLY A 84 -5.97 10.92 6.73
CA GLY A 84 -7.09 11.17 5.81
C GLY A 84 -7.34 10.05 4.79
N VAL A 85 -6.75 8.87 5.00
CA VAL A 85 -7.12 7.66 4.25
C VAL A 85 -8.54 7.21 4.64
N ASP A 86 -9.17 6.43 3.78
CA ASP A 86 -10.52 5.92 4.02
C ASP A 86 -10.57 5.07 5.30
N PRO A 87 -11.47 5.37 6.26
CA PRO A 87 -11.60 4.60 7.49
C PRO A 87 -11.91 3.10 7.29
N SER A 88 -12.55 2.73 6.17
CA SER A 88 -12.85 1.32 5.84
C SER A 88 -11.61 0.49 5.54
N TRP A 89 -10.47 1.13 5.28
CA TRP A 89 -9.22 0.42 5.02
C TRP A 89 -8.58 -0.13 6.29
N PHE A 90 -8.98 0.28 7.49
CA PHE A 90 -8.40 -0.24 8.74
C PHE A 90 -8.93 -1.65 9.04
N ARG A 91 -8.16 -2.66 8.64
CA ARG A 91 -8.40 -4.09 8.89
C ARG A 91 -7.08 -4.86 8.99
N GLU A 92 -7.16 -6.10 9.46
CA GLU A 92 -6.03 -7.03 9.32
C GLU A 92 -5.75 -7.32 7.84
N SER A 93 -4.47 -7.39 7.50
CA SER A 93 -3.97 -7.64 6.15
C SER A 93 -2.56 -8.22 6.25
N SER A 94 -1.99 -8.62 5.10
CA SER A 94 -0.59 -9.03 5.03
C SER A 94 -0.04 -8.86 3.63
N MET A 95 1.29 -8.99 3.48
CA MET A 95 1.95 -8.99 2.18
C MET A 95 1.46 -10.09 1.22
N ARG A 96 0.75 -11.12 1.72
CA ARG A 96 0.12 -12.14 0.87
C ARG A 96 -0.96 -11.60 -0.06
N GLU A 97 -1.52 -10.43 0.24
CA GLU A 97 -2.47 -9.75 -0.66
C GLU A 97 -1.78 -9.09 -1.85
N ILE A 98 -0.49 -8.75 -1.74
CA ILE A 98 0.27 -8.04 -2.78
C ILE A 98 1.11 -9.01 -3.61
N VAL A 99 1.80 -9.94 -2.94
CA VAL A 99 2.72 -10.88 -3.59
C VAL A 99 1.90 -11.91 -4.37
N ARG A 100 2.02 -11.88 -5.70
CA ARG A 100 1.37 -12.87 -6.56
C ARG A 100 1.83 -14.28 -6.20
N PRO A 101 0.90 -15.25 -6.15
CA PRO A 101 1.28 -16.64 -5.97
C PRO A 101 2.04 -17.15 -7.21
N PRO A 102 2.92 -18.16 -7.06
CA PRO A 102 3.80 -18.60 -8.16
C PRO A 102 3.10 -19.03 -9.45
N ASN A 103 1.87 -19.53 -9.35
CA ASN A 103 1.06 -19.94 -10.49
C ASN A 103 0.46 -18.77 -11.29
N GLU A 104 0.49 -17.55 -10.75
CA GLU A 104 0.03 -16.32 -11.40
C GLU A 104 1.18 -15.41 -11.86
N ASP A 105 2.42 -15.78 -11.53
CA ASP A 105 3.62 -15.01 -11.84
C ASP A 105 4.29 -15.52 -13.12
N LEU A 106 3.97 -14.89 -14.25
CA LEU A 106 4.52 -15.23 -15.57
C LEU A 106 5.97 -14.75 -15.77
N PHE A 107 6.55 -14.04 -14.80
CA PHE A 107 7.89 -13.44 -14.90
C PHE A 107 8.93 -14.16 -14.02
N ARG A 108 8.50 -15.17 -13.27
CA ARG A 108 9.34 -15.95 -12.36
C ARG A 108 9.97 -17.16 -13.02
#